data_AF-A0A4V0HYF6-F1
#
_entry.id   AF-A0A4V0HYF6-F1
#
_cell.length_a   1.000
_cell.length_b   1.000
_cell.length_c   1.000
_cell.angle_alpha   90.00
_cell.angle_beta   90.00
_cell.angle_gamma   90.00
#
_symmetry.space_group_name_H-M   'P 1'
#
loop_
_entity.id
_entity.type
_entity.pdbx_description
1 polymer ?
#
loop_
_entity_poly.entity_id
_entity_poly.type
_entity_poly.pdbx_seq_one_letter_code
_entity_poly.pdbx_strand_id
1 'polypeptide(L)'
;MTARELLDELDRLRVRIVVEGGNTILRPEKGSNVAARMKQLEPDLARHRSELLELAGSDRWDQGWAVRRMAAADAAVAASGVPGTDPEVQAAVEQVLACHAERDRGGLEEWCQVIEQVVRDPKRRRRP
;
A
#
# COMPACT_ATOMS: atom_id res chain seq x y z
N MET A 1 -23.19 -11.35 9.16
CA MET A 1 -22.08 -10.40 9.41
C MET A 1 -22.41 -9.13 8.65
N THR A 2 -22.09 -7.96 9.19
CA THR A 2 -22.27 -6.66 8.53
C THR A 2 -21.14 -6.40 7.53
N ALA A 3 -21.31 -5.46 6.59
CA ALA A 3 -20.26 -5.08 5.65
C ALA A 3 -18.99 -4.56 6.35
N ARG A 4 -19.16 -3.86 7.49
CA ARG A 4 -18.05 -3.37 8.31
C ARG A 4 -17.24 -4.51 8.94
N GLU A 5 -17.92 -5.47 9.56
CA GLU A 5 -17.27 -6.64 10.17
C GLU A 5 -16.56 -7.51 9.12
N LEU A 6 -17.12 -7.60 7.92
CA LEU A 6 -16.53 -8.31 6.80
C LEU A 6 -15.25 -7.61 6.30
N LEU A 7 -15.23 -6.28 6.22
CA LEU A 7 -14.00 -5.52 5.89
C LEU A 7 -12.90 -5.74 6.92
N ASP A 8 -13.24 -5.68 8.21
CA ASP A 8 -12.27 -5.87 9.28
C ASP A 8 -11.73 -7.32 9.30
N GLU A 9 -12.56 -8.31 8.95
CA GLU A 9 -12.12 -9.70 8.77
C GLU A 9 -11.18 -9.86 7.55
N LEU A 10 -11.48 -9.21 6.42
CA LEU A 10 -10.62 -9.22 5.24
C LEU A 10 -9.25 -8.59 5.53
N ASP A 11 -9.23 -7.49 6.29
CA ASP A 11 -7.99 -6.82 6.71
C ASP A 11 -7.12 -7.71 7.60
N ARG A 12 -7.73 -8.39 8.60
CA ARG A 12 -7.03 -9.39 9.43
C ARG A 12 -6.43 -10.52 8.61
N LEU A 13 -7.14 -10.97 7.59
CA LEU A 13 -6.71 -12.02 6.67
C LEU A 13 -5.70 -11.54 5.64
N ARG A 14 -5.31 -10.25 5.68
CA ARG A 14 -4.46 -9.61 4.69
C ARG A 14 -4.99 -9.82 3.26
N VAL A 15 -6.30 -9.65 3.10
CA VAL A 15 -7.00 -9.70 1.82
C VAL A 15 -7.43 -8.29 1.46
N ARG A 16 -6.96 -7.80 0.32
CA ARG A 16 -7.34 -6.48 -0.18
C ARG A 16 -8.52 -6.61 -1.13
N ILE A 17 -9.39 -5.62 -1.07
CA ILE A 17 -10.41 -5.39 -2.09
C ILE A 17 -9.81 -4.50 -3.17
N VAL A 18 -9.76 -4.99 -4.40
CA VAL A 18 -9.31 -4.25 -5.57
C VAL A 18 -10.51 -4.03 -6.48
N VAL A 19 -10.67 -2.83 -7.03
CA VAL A 19 -11.72 -2.54 -8.02
C VAL A 19 -11.07 -2.39 -9.39
N GLU A 20 -11.30 -3.36 -10.28
CA GLU A 20 -10.76 -3.36 -11.65
C GLU A 20 -11.92 -3.38 -12.64
N GLY A 21 -12.03 -2.36 -13.50
CA GLY A 21 -13.04 -2.31 -14.56
C GLY A 21 -14.49 -2.40 -14.07
N GLY A 22 -14.80 -1.90 -12.86
CA GLY A 22 -16.12 -2.01 -12.24
C GLY A 22 -16.38 -3.34 -11.51
N ASN A 23 -15.39 -4.23 -11.45
CA ASN A 23 -15.45 -5.49 -10.74
C ASN A 23 -14.63 -5.45 -9.45
N THR A 24 -15.21 -5.98 -8.38
CA THR A 24 -14.53 -6.18 -7.10
C THR A 24 -13.75 -7.49 -7.14
N ILE A 25 -12.43 -7.41 -7.02
CA ILE A 25 -11.53 -8.55 -6.97
C ILE A 25 -10.90 -8.59 -5.59
N LEU A 26 -10.97 -9.74 -4.93
CA LEU A 26 -10.27 -9.96 -3.66
C LEU A 26 -8.87 -10.51 -3.95
N ARG A 27 -7.85 -9.81 -3.48
CA ARG A 27 -6.46 -10.24 -3.61
C ARG A 27 -5.86 -10.55 -2.25
N PRO A 28 -5.60 -11.82 -1.92
CA PRO A 28 -4.83 -12.17 -0.74
C PRO A 28 -3.37 -11.73 -0.91
N GLU A 29 -2.73 -11.31 0.18
CA GLU A 29 -1.29 -11.04 0.17
C GLU A 29 -0.47 -12.32 -0.01
N LYS A 30 0.71 -12.17 -0.61
CA LYS A 30 1.60 -13.27 -0.98
C LYS A 30 1.98 -14.09 0.27
N GLY A 31 1.72 -15.40 0.24
CA GLY A 31 2.00 -16.33 1.35
C GLY A 31 0.83 -16.58 2.31
N SER A 32 -0.32 -15.94 2.11
CA SER A 32 -1.52 -16.14 2.94
C SER A 32 -2.29 -17.39 2.49
N ASN A 33 -2.41 -18.42 3.34
CA ASN A 33 -3.27 -19.57 3.07
C ASN A 33 -4.71 -19.30 3.53
N VAL A 34 -5.40 -18.39 2.82
CA VAL A 34 -6.75 -17.92 3.17
C VAL A 34 -7.85 -18.48 2.26
N ALA A 35 -7.52 -19.40 1.34
CA ALA A 35 -8.45 -19.91 0.33
C ALA A 35 -9.70 -20.59 0.95
N ALA A 36 -9.52 -21.39 2.00
CA ALA A 36 -10.64 -22.04 2.70
C ALA A 36 -11.54 -21.01 3.40
N ARG A 37 -10.95 -19.96 3.96
CA ARG A 37 -11.67 -18.90 4.66
C ARG A 37 -12.40 -17.97 3.69
N MET A 38 -11.75 -17.62 2.58
CA MET A 38 -12.34 -16.88 1.45
C MET A 38 -13.63 -17.54 0.95
N LYS A 39 -13.62 -18.86 0.73
CA LYS A 39 -14.80 -19.61 0.28
C LYS A 39 -15.97 -19.54 1.27
N GLN A 40 -15.69 -19.44 2.57
CA GLN A 40 -16.73 -19.26 3.59
C GLN A 40 -17.31 -17.84 3.59
N LEU A 41 -16.53 -16.85 3.15
CA LEU A 41 -16.92 -15.44 3.12
C LEU A 41 -17.66 -15.05 1.83
N GLU A 42 -17.59 -15.87 0.76
CA GLU A 42 -18.24 -15.61 -0.54
C GLU A 42 -19.72 -15.19 -0.45
N PRO A 43 -20.58 -15.84 0.37
CA PRO A 43 -21.99 -15.45 0.47
C PRO A 43 -22.19 -14.05 1.07
N ASP A 44 -21.39 -13.70 2.08
CA ASP A 44 -21.46 -12.39 2.72
C ASP A 44 -20.84 -11.30 1.83
N LEU A 45 -19.78 -11.62 1.08
CA LEU A 45 -19.20 -10.74 0.05
C LEU A 45 -20.21 -10.40 -1.05
N ALA A 46 -20.94 -11.40 -1.55
CA ALA A 46 -21.96 -11.19 -2.56
C ALA A 46 -23.13 -10.35 -2.02
N ARG A 47 -23.56 -10.61 -0.78
CA ARG A 47 -24.66 -9.89 -0.12
C ARG A 47 -24.35 -8.41 0.11
N HIS A 48 -23.11 -8.10 0.51
CA HIS A 48 -22.70 -6.74 0.86
C HIS A 48 -21.92 -6.03 -0.24
N ARG A 49 -21.88 -6.55 -1.48
CA ARG A 49 -21.01 -6.03 -2.55
C ARG A 49 -21.10 -4.52 -2.75
N SER A 50 -22.30 -3.95 -2.87
CA SER A 50 -22.47 -2.51 -3.09
C SER A 50 -22.02 -1.69 -1.89
N GLU A 51 -22.35 -2.14 -0.68
CA GLU A 51 -21.96 -1.48 0.59
C GLU A 51 -20.45 -1.59 0.83
N LEU A 52 -19.82 -2.72 0.47
CA LEU A 52 -18.37 -2.90 0.49
C LEU A 52 -17.66 -2.02 -0.54
N LEU A 53 -18.24 -1.86 -1.73
CA LEU A 53 -17.72 -0.96 -2.76
C LEU A 53 -17.84 0.50 -2.34
N GLU A 54 -18.96 0.87 -1.71
CA GLU A 54 -19.13 2.19 -1.13
C GLU A 54 -18.14 2.40 0.02
N LEU A 55 -18.02 1.47 0.96
CA LEU A 55 -17.09 1.56 2.11
C LEU A 55 -15.61 1.45 1.72
N ALA A 56 -15.28 0.71 0.66
CA ALA A 56 -13.93 0.63 0.11
C ALA A 56 -13.59 1.83 -0.77
N GLY A 57 -14.59 2.37 -1.48
CA GLY A 57 -14.47 3.57 -2.31
C GLY A 57 -14.54 4.88 -1.51
N SER A 58 -15.18 4.87 -0.33
CA SER A 58 -15.18 5.98 0.62
C SER A 58 -14.03 5.83 1.63
N ASP A 59 -12.87 6.31 1.20
CA ASP A 59 -11.80 6.85 2.04
C ASP A 59 -11.40 6.04 3.30
N ARG A 60 -10.56 5.02 3.10
CA ARG A 60 -9.57 4.62 4.13
C ARG A 60 -8.16 5.12 3.77
N TRP A 61 -8.08 6.28 3.12
CA TRP A 61 -6.80 6.97 3.02
C TRP A 61 -6.37 7.42 4.42
N ASP A 62 -5.54 6.62 5.06
CA ASP A 62 -4.89 6.97 6.32
C ASP A 62 -3.74 7.95 6.02
N GLN A 63 -4.10 9.23 5.94
CA GLN A 63 -3.15 10.33 5.77
C GLN A 63 -2.04 10.29 6.83
N GLY A 64 -2.35 9.89 8.06
CA GLY A 64 -1.37 9.78 9.14
C GLY A 64 -0.35 8.69 8.88
N TRP A 65 -0.79 7.51 8.41
CA TRP A 65 0.11 6.46 7.95
C TRP A 65 0.97 6.93 6.78
N ALA A 66 0.38 7.57 5.77
CA ALA A 66 1.10 8.01 4.57
C ALA A 66 2.23 8.98 4.93
N VAL A 67 1.95 9.99 5.76
CA VAL A 67 2.96 10.95 6.23
C VAL A 67 4.06 10.27 7.04
N ARG A 68 3.71 9.36 7.96
CA ARG A 68 4.72 8.60 8.73
C ARG A 68 5.58 7.74 7.82
N ARG A 69 4.99 7.14 6.78
CA ARG A 69 5.70 6.28 5.84
C ARG A 69 6.69 7.06 4.99
N MET A 70 6.27 8.21 4.46
CA MET A 70 7.14 9.13 3.73
C MET A 70 8.26 9.68 4.61
N ALA A 71 7.96 10.07 5.86
CA ALA A 71 8.97 10.53 6.81
C ALA A 71 10.01 9.45 7.14
N ALA A 72 9.61 8.17 7.21
CA ALA A 72 10.55 7.07 7.40
C ALA A 72 11.51 6.90 6.21
N ALA A 73 11.01 7.08 4.98
CA ALA A 73 11.85 7.05 3.78
C ALA A 73 12.83 8.24 3.75
N ASP A 74 12.35 9.44 4.09
CA ASP A 74 13.20 10.65 4.19
C ASP A 74 14.31 10.49 5.25
N ALA A 75 13.96 9.94 6.43
CA ALA A 75 14.94 9.61 7.46
C ALA A 75 16.00 8.61 6.99
N ALA A 76 15.63 7.65 6.13
CA ALA A 76 16.57 6.70 5.54
C ALA A 76 17.57 7.40 4.59
N VAL A 77 17.10 8.36 3.79
CA VAL A 77 17.97 9.20 2.95
C VAL A 77 18.93 9.99 3.82
N ALA A 78 18.43 10.72 4.82
CA ALA A 78 19.25 11.52 5.73
C ALA A 78 20.34 10.69 6.45
N ALA A 79 20.02 9.46 6.85
CA ALA A 79 20.97 8.57 7.53
C ALA A 79 21.99 7.89 6.59
N SER A 80 21.79 7.94 5.27
CA SER A 80 22.57 7.16 4.30
C SER A 80 23.84 7.83 3.80
N GLY A 81 23.94 9.16 3.93
CA GLY A 81 24.97 9.97 3.28
C GLY A 81 24.77 10.17 1.77
N VAL A 82 23.71 9.60 1.17
CA VAL A 82 23.33 9.87 -0.23
C VAL A 82 22.60 11.21 -0.29
N PRO A 83 23.01 12.16 -1.15
CA PRO A 83 22.30 13.42 -1.30
C PRO A 83 20.85 13.18 -1.74
N GLY A 84 19.90 13.90 -1.13
CA GLY A 84 18.50 13.85 -1.56
C GLY A 84 18.29 14.26 -3.03
N THR A 85 19.24 15.00 -3.61
CA THR A 85 19.27 15.39 -5.03
C THR A 85 19.80 14.29 -5.96
N ASP A 86 20.14 13.10 -5.45
CA ASP A 86 20.50 11.96 -6.29
C ASP A 86 19.33 11.67 -7.27
N PRO A 87 19.59 11.57 -8.59
CA PRO A 87 18.53 11.41 -9.59
C PRO A 87 17.60 10.21 -9.35
N GLU A 88 18.11 9.11 -8.78
CA GLU A 88 17.28 7.94 -8.51
C GLU A 88 16.42 8.12 -7.26
N VAL A 89 16.91 8.86 -6.26
CA VAL A 89 16.11 9.28 -5.11
C VAL A 89 14.99 10.21 -5.57
N GLN A 90 15.31 11.21 -6.41
CA GLN A 90 14.31 12.15 -6.95
C GLN A 90 13.25 11.43 -7.79
N ALA A 91 13.65 10.53 -8.70
CA ALA A 91 12.71 9.77 -9.51
C ALA A 91 11.75 8.92 -8.65
N ALA A 92 12.25 8.28 -7.58
CA ALA A 92 11.40 7.52 -6.66
C ALA A 92 10.48 8.43 -5.82
N VAL A 93 10.96 9.61 -5.40
CA VAL A 93 10.15 10.61 -4.69
C VAL A 93 9.00 11.11 -5.56
N GLU A 94 9.22 11.37 -6.85
CA GLU A 94 8.15 11.77 -7.78
C GLU A 94 7.02 10.71 -7.82
N GLN A 95 7.38 9.42 -7.82
CA GLN A 95 6.40 8.34 -7.78
C GLN A 95 5.67 8.25 -6.43
N VAL A 96 6.38 8.43 -5.30
CA VAL A 96 5.74 8.51 -3.97
C VAL A 96 4.70 9.63 -3.94
N LEU A 97 5.01 10.81 -4.49
CA LEU A 97 4.10 11.95 -4.52
C LEU A 97 2.89 11.69 -5.42
N ALA A 98 3.08 11.05 -6.58
CA ALA A 98 2.00 10.64 -7.45
C ALA A 98 1.05 9.65 -6.75
N CYS A 99 1.59 8.60 -6.12
CA CYS A 99 0.81 7.64 -5.35
C CYS A 99 0.09 8.29 -4.16
N HIS A 100 0.72 9.25 -3.48
CA HIS A 100 0.06 10.03 -2.41
C HIS A 100 -1.14 10.82 -2.94
N ALA A 101 -0.99 11.52 -4.07
CA ALA A 101 -2.05 12.29 -4.69
C ALA A 101 -3.23 11.40 -5.15
N GLU A 102 -2.93 10.22 -5.69
CA GLU A 102 -3.92 9.22 -6.12
C GLU A 102 -4.49 8.40 -4.95
N ARG A 103 -4.00 8.62 -3.72
CA ARG A 103 -4.34 7.83 -2.52
C ARG A 103 -4.05 6.34 -2.69
N ASP A 104 -3.06 6.00 -3.52
CA ASP A 104 -2.57 4.65 -3.71
C ASP A 104 -1.60 4.27 -2.58
N ARG A 105 -2.15 3.59 -1.58
CA ARG A 105 -1.38 3.04 -0.46
C ARG A 105 -0.32 2.02 -0.91
N GLY A 106 -0.65 1.19 -1.90
CA GLY A 106 0.22 0.11 -2.37
C GLY A 106 1.45 0.67 -3.07
N GLY A 107 1.23 1.57 -4.03
CA GLY A 107 2.30 2.29 -4.71
C GLY A 107 3.11 3.17 -3.77
N LEU A 108 2.50 3.85 -2.79
CA LEU A 108 3.24 4.65 -1.81
C LEU A 108 4.22 3.79 -1.00
N GLU A 109 3.77 2.64 -0.50
CA GLU A 109 4.63 1.70 0.24
C GLU A 109 5.78 1.19 -0.65
N GLU A 110 5.46 0.76 -1.87
CA GLU A 110 6.44 0.25 -2.83
C GLU A 110 7.53 1.28 -3.13
N TRP A 111 7.16 2.50 -3.50
CA TRP A 111 8.13 3.53 -3.89
C TRP A 111 8.92 4.06 -2.69
N CYS A 112 8.33 4.12 -1.50
CA CYS A 112 9.08 4.41 -0.28
C CYS A 112 10.11 3.29 0.02
N GLN A 113 9.78 2.03 -0.26
CA GLN A 113 10.72 0.92 -0.13
C GLN A 113 11.83 0.96 -1.20
N VAL A 114 11.53 1.44 -2.41
CA VAL A 114 12.54 1.69 -3.45
C VAL A 114 13.54 2.75 -3.00
N ILE A 115 13.09 3.88 -2.42
CA ILE A 115 13.99 4.90 -1.85
C ILE A 115 14.95 4.26 -0.84
N GLU A 116 14.43 3.46 0.09
CA GLU A 116 15.25 2.77 1.08
C GLU A 116 16.27 1.81 0.46
N GLN A 117 15.94 1.15 -0.65
CA GLN A 117 16.86 0.27 -1.36
C GLN A 117 17.97 1.06 -2.08
N VAL A 118 17.61 2.16 -2.75
CA VAL A 118 18.57 3.05 -3.45
C VAL A 118 19.64 3.53 -2.47
N VAL A 119 19.23 3.99 -1.28
CA VAL A 119 20.16 4.53 -0.27
C VAL A 119 20.90 3.45 0.54
N ARG A 120 20.47 2.19 0.45
CA ARG A 120 21.20 1.03 0.99
C ARG A 120 22.23 0.47 0.01
N ASP A 121 22.20 0.85 -1.27
CA ASP A 121 23.17 0.35 -2.26
C ASP A 121 24.62 0.71 -1.84
N PRO A 122 25.48 -0.30 -1.57
CA PRO A 122 26.87 -0.09 -1.20
C PRO A 122 27.67 0.72 -2.22
N LYS A 123 27.27 0.73 -3.50
CA LYS A 123 27.93 1.48 -4.56
C LYS A 123 27.71 2.98 -4.44
N ARG A 124 26.57 3.42 -3.86
CA ARG A 124 26.25 4.84 -3.69
C ARG A 124 26.89 5.46 -2.45
N ARG A 125 27.08 4.66 -1.40
CA ARG A 125 27.75 5.08 -0.14
C ARG A 125 29.23 5.44 -0.28
N ARG A 126 29.83 5.21 -1.45
CA ARG A 126 31.26 5.46 -1.73
C ARG A 126 31.51 6.69 -2.60
N ARG A 127 30.46 7.39 -3.08
CA ARG A 127 30.67 8.65 -3.81
C ARG A 127 30.78 9.80 -2.80
N PRO A 128 31.95 10.47 -2.73
CA PRO A 128 32.19 11.60 -1.83
C PRO A 128 31.36 12.83 -2.21
#